data_AF-A0A933IJB4-F1
#
_entry.id   AF-A0A933IJB4-F1
#
_cell.length_a   1.000
_cell.length_b   1.000
_cell.length_c   1.000
_cell.angle_alpha   90.00
_cell.angle_beta   90.00
_cell.angle_gamma   90.00
#
_symmetry.space_group_name_H-M   'P 1'
#
loop_
_entity.id
_entity.type
_entity.pdbx_description
1 polymer ?
#
loop_
_entity_poly.entity_id
_entity_poly.type
_entity_poly.pdbx_seq_one_letter_code
_entity_poly.pdbx_strand_id
1 'polypeptide(L)'
;MMGWRKYQGRNVRRFKKKKGLLWKKEWNKPCSIVLICLFIIMGITCYQTYTSTDVSDYLNKKIAQNYIRGINISPASFKQTTENEYTMNMSTKRKAVSTLLPYLQNAAVKLFQEYKIPVVAVVALNASTGAILAMASRGENPLKHSLPLTLSSLYPAASIFKIVTLSAALEHETIQPDDILKATKRIKYDGKWIQDSSNVHRGQISVGGALAKSCNTAFAAMAVAVGYPHLEEYAARFGFN
;
A
#
# COMPACT_ATOMS: atom_id res chain seq x y z
N MET A 1 8.17 1.50 17.36
CA MET A 1 7.33 1.06 16.21
C MET A 1 6.55 -0.20 16.56
N MET A 2 5.28 -0.27 16.17
CA MET A 2 4.41 -1.42 16.44
C MET A 2 4.63 -2.52 15.39
N GLY A 3 4.94 -3.75 15.82
CA GLY A 3 5.12 -4.87 14.90
C GLY A 3 3.84 -5.24 14.14
N TRP A 4 3.99 -5.70 12.89
CA TRP A 4 2.88 -6.00 11.96
C TRP A 4 1.80 -6.94 12.53
N ARG A 5 2.18 -8.00 13.25
CA ARG A 5 1.22 -8.91 13.90
C ARG A 5 0.36 -8.19 14.95
N LYS A 6 0.94 -7.24 15.71
CA LYS A 6 0.21 -6.43 16.69
C LYS A 6 -0.74 -5.44 15.99
N TYR A 7 -0.34 -4.89 14.85
CA TYR A 7 -1.19 -4.04 14.01
C TYR A 7 -2.40 -4.80 13.45
N GLN A 8 -2.17 -5.97 12.85
CA GLN A 8 -3.24 -6.85 12.33
C GLN A 8 -4.21 -7.28 13.44
N GLY A 9 -3.68 -7.72 14.59
CA GLY A 9 -4.51 -8.09 15.74
C GLY A 9 -5.38 -6.94 16.27
N ARG A 10 -4.86 -5.70 16.24
CA ARG A 10 -5.62 -4.50 16.61
C ARG A 10 -6.76 -4.22 15.62
N ASN A 11 -6.52 -4.34 14.32
CA ASN A 11 -7.55 -4.12 13.30
C ASN A 11 -8.67 -5.16 13.37
N VAL A 12 -8.33 -6.44 13.59
CA VAL A 12 -9.32 -7.51 13.81
C VAL A 12 -10.17 -7.22 15.05
N ARG A 13 -9.54 -6.81 16.17
CA ARG A 13 -10.27 -6.43 17.41
C ARG A 13 -11.18 -5.22 17.21
N ARG A 14 -10.73 -4.19 16.48
CA ARG A 14 -11.55 -3.02 16.12
C ARG A 14 -12.76 -3.40 15.28
N PHE A 15 -12.59 -4.28 14.29
CA PHE A 15 -13.68 -4.79 13.48
C PHE A 15 -14.71 -5.58 14.31
N LYS A 16 -14.25 -6.48 15.19
CA LYS A 16 -15.13 -7.21 16.12
C LYS A 16 -15.91 -6.27 17.05
N LYS A 17 -15.26 -5.23 17.59
CA LYS A 17 -15.92 -4.19 18.40
C LYS A 17 -16.97 -3.41 17.61
N LYS A 18 -16.69 -3.01 16.36
CA LYS A 18 -17.68 -2.32 15.50
C LYS A 18 -18.93 -3.17 15.25
N LYS A 19 -18.80 -4.49 15.04
CA LYS A 19 -19.95 -5.40 14.92
C LYS A 19 -20.81 -5.46 16.19
N GLY A 20 -20.19 -5.40 17.38
CA GLY A 20 -20.90 -5.36 18.66
C GLY A 20 -21.48 -3.98 19.03
N LEU A 21 -20.98 -2.90 18.43
CA LEU A 21 -21.43 -1.53 18.70
C LEU A 21 -22.63 -1.08 17.84
N LEU A 22 -23.04 -1.86 16.84
CA LEU A 22 -24.16 -1.51 15.95
C LEU A 22 -25.54 -1.54 16.64
N TRP A 23 -25.61 -1.75 17.96
CA TRP A 23 -26.87 -1.74 18.73
C TRP A 23 -26.94 -0.71 19.87
N LYS A 24 -26.09 0.33 19.90
CA LYS A 24 -26.36 1.49 20.77
C LYS A 24 -25.95 2.77 20.05
N LYS A 25 -26.96 3.47 19.56
CA LYS A 25 -26.83 4.76 18.90
C LYS A 25 -27.71 5.74 19.66
N GLU A 26 -27.11 6.59 20.49
CA GLU A 26 -27.71 7.86 20.88
C GLU A 26 -26.66 8.96 20.85
N TRP A 27 -27.11 10.11 20.36
CA TRP A 27 -26.38 11.33 20.10
C TRP A 27 -26.31 12.21 21.35
N ASN A 28 -25.25 13.00 21.49
CA ASN A 28 -25.31 14.46 21.69
C ASN A 28 -23.89 15.07 21.77
N LYS A 29 -23.71 16.22 21.11
CA LYS A 29 -22.54 17.12 21.22
C LYS A 29 -23.06 18.47 21.74
N PRO A 30 -22.24 19.25 22.48
CA PRO A 30 -21.60 20.41 21.83
C PRO A 30 -20.25 20.81 22.48
N CYS A 31 -19.11 20.35 21.95
CA CYS A 31 -17.78 20.90 22.32
C CYS A 31 -16.88 21.17 21.10
N SER A 32 -17.39 21.07 19.86
CA SER A 32 -16.54 21.05 18.66
C SER A 32 -16.27 22.43 18.02
N ILE A 33 -16.76 23.53 18.59
CA ILE A 33 -16.65 24.86 17.96
C ILE A 33 -15.42 25.65 18.46
N VAL A 34 -14.90 25.36 19.66
CA VAL A 34 -13.81 26.15 20.26
C VAL A 34 -12.40 25.77 19.73
N LEU A 35 -12.23 24.57 19.14
CA LEU A 35 -10.92 24.10 18.68
C LEU A 35 -10.51 24.55 17.27
N ILE A 36 -11.41 25.18 16.51
CA ILE A 36 -11.16 25.54 15.10
C ILE A 36 -10.39 26.88 14.97
N CYS A 37 -10.48 27.76 15.97
CA CYS A 37 -9.85 29.09 15.89
C CYS A 37 -8.34 29.11 16.21
N LEU A 38 -7.80 28.08 16.89
CA LEU A 38 -6.38 28.05 17.29
C LEU A 38 -5.41 27.56 16.21
N PHE A 39 -5.89 26.95 15.13
CA PHE A 39 -5.04 26.43 14.05
C PHE A 39 -4.75 27.43 12.93
N ILE A 40 -5.44 28.57 12.90
CA ILE A 40 -5.31 29.57 11.82
C ILE A 40 -4.09 30.48 12.04
N ILE A 41 -3.59 30.62 13.28
CA ILE A 41 -2.57 31.62 13.62
C ILE A 41 -1.12 31.09 13.56
N MET A 42 -0.88 29.76 13.64
CA MET A 42 0.47 29.18 13.54
C MET A 42 0.87 28.71 12.12
N GLY A 43 -0.02 28.81 11.13
CA GLY A 43 0.22 28.30 9.77
C GLY A 43 1.00 29.25 8.84
N ILE A 44 1.32 30.47 9.26
CA ILE A 44 1.77 31.54 8.35
C ILE A 44 3.30 31.69 8.28
N THR A 45 4.11 31.04 9.14
CA THR A 45 5.57 31.30 9.20
C THR A 45 6.48 30.16 8.75
N CYS A 46 6.02 29.19 7.95
CA CYS A 46 6.93 28.16 7.41
C CYS A 46 6.63 27.77 5.95
N TYR A 47 6.41 28.77 5.09
CA TYR A 47 6.21 28.56 3.66
C TYR A 47 7.35 29.17 2.84
N GLN A 48 8.50 28.48 2.84
CA GLN A 48 9.60 28.64 1.89
C GLN A 48 10.61 27.53 2.24
N THR A 49 10.66 26.40 1.54
CA THR A 49 11.27 26.27 0.21
C THR A 49 11.09 24.81 -0.22
N TYR A 50 10.44 24.55 -1.36
CA TYR A 50 10.61 23.33 -2.17
C TYR A 50 9.97 23.58 -3.54
N THR A 51 10.74 24.15 -4.44
CA THR A 51 10.56 24.07 -5.90
C THR A 51 11.12 22.70 -6.34
N SER A 52 10.57 21.90 -7.25
CA SER A 52 9.54 22.05 -8.27
C SER A 52 8.91 20.67 -8.49
N THR A 53 7.63 20.50 -8.18
CA THR A 53 6.80 19.49 -8.86
C THR A 53 6.02 20.25 -9.92
N ASP A 54 6.11 19.79 -11.17
CA ASP A 54 5.47 20.46 -12.30
C ASP A 54 4.00 20.75 -11.99
N VAL A 55 3.60 22.01 -12.16
CA VAL A 55 2.23 22.44 -11.90
C VAL A 55 1.24 21.65 -12.77
N SER A 56 1.68 21.17 -13.94
CA SER A 56 0.90 20.26 -14.79
C SER A 56 0.63 18.92 -14.13
N ASP A 57 1.59 18.34 -13.42
CA ASP A 57 1.43 17.07 -12.69
C ASP A 57 0.47 17.22 -11.51
N TYR A 58 0.56 18.34 -10.79
CA TYR A 58 -0.37 18.65 -9.71
C TYR A 58 -1.80 18.86 -10.23
N LEU A 59 -1.97 19.61 -11.32
CA LEU A 59 -3.26 19.83 -11.98
C LEU A 59 -3.82 18.51 -12.53
N ASN A 60 -3.02 17.71 -13.23
CA ASN A 60 -3.42 16.41 -13.76
C ASN A 60 -3.85 15.46 -12.64
N LYS A 61 -3.11 15.42 -11.53
CA LYS A 61 -3.45 14.61 -10.35
C LYS A 61 -4.76 15.08 -9.71
N LYS A 62 -4.97 16.39 -9.56
CA LYS A 62 -6.20 16.97 -8.98
C LYS A 62 -7.41 16.76 -9.88
N ILE A 63 -7.24 16.94 -11.19
CA ILE A 63 -8.26 16.70 -12.21
C ILE A 63 -8.62 15.21 -12.23
N ALA A 64 -7.64 14.31 -12.32
CA ALA A 64 -7.87 12.86 -12.28
C ALA A 64 -8.56 12.43 -10.99
N GLN A 65 -8.15 12.95 -9.83
CA GLN A 65 -8.81 12.66 -8.55
C GLN A 65 -10.26 13.13 -8.51
N ASN A 66 -10.58 14.29 -9.09
CA ASN A 66 -11.94 14.80 -9.17
C ASN A 66 -12.81 13.99 -10.12
N TYR A 67 -12.27 13.53 -11.26
CA TYR A 67 -12.96 12.63 -12.18
C TYR A 67 -13.22 11.25 -11.54
N ILE A 68 -12.23 10.66 -10.86
CA ILE A 68 -12.34 9.33 -10.23
C ILE A 68 -13.35 9.35 -9.06
N ARG A 69 -13.44 10.44 -8.29
CA ARG A 69 -14.37 10.57 -7.16
C ARG A 69 -15.86 10.48 -7.55
N GLY A 70 -16.19 10.80 -8.81
CA GLY A 70 -17.57 10.74 -9.32
C GLY A 70 -17.94 9.44 -10.04
N ILE A 71 -16.98 8.56 -10.31
CA ILE A 71 -17.23 7.34 -11.08
C ILE A 71 -17.47 6.18 -10.10
N ASN A 72 -18.74 5.77 -10.00
CA ASN A 72 -19.08 4.50 -9.37
C ASN A 72 -18.74 3.38 -10.35
N ILE A 73 -17.50 2.86 -10.28
CA ILE A 73 -17.01 1.79 -11.16
C ILE A 73 -17.65 0.47 -10.70
N SER A 74 -18.87 0.20 -11.19
CA SER A 74 -19.49 -1.12 -11.07
C SER A 74 -19.08 -1.99 -12.26
N PRO A 75 -18.82 -3.30 -12.08
CA PRO A 75 -18.59 -4.22 -13.19
C PRO A 75 -19.70 -4.19 -14.25
N ALA A 76 -20.94 -3.85 -13.86
CA ALA A 76 -22.09 -3.71 -14.76
C ALA A 76 -22.03 -2.47 -15.68
N SER A 77 -21.11 -1.53 -15.42
CA SER A 77 -20.96 -0.29 -16.19
C SER A 77 -20.13 -0.47 -17.47
N PHE A 78 -19.50 -1.63 -17.66
CA PHE A 78 -18.63 -1.91 -18.81
C PHE A 78 -19.34 -2.76 -19.85
N LYS A 79 -19.33 -2.29 -21.10
CA LYS A 79 -19.77 -3.06 -22.26
C LYS A 79 -18.56 -3.45 -23.11
N GLN A 80 -18.41 -4.74 -23.37
CA GLN A 80 -17.40 -5.27 -24.28
C GLN A 80 -17.72 -4.78 -25.69
N THR A 81 -16.71 -4.28 -26.41
CA THR A 81 -16.92 -3.70 -27.75
C THR A 81 -16.29 -4.57 -28.83
N THR A 82 -14.99 -4.81 -28.78
CA THR A 82 -14.20 -5.69 -29.66
C THR A 82 -13.02 -6.25 -28.87
N GLU A 83 -12.33 -7.29 -29.35
CA GLU A 83 -11.36 -8.11 -28.59
C GLU A 83 -10.57 -7.34 -27.51
N ASN A 84 -10.92 -7.59 -26.25
CA ASN A 84 -10.30 -7.05 -25.02
C ASN A 84 -10.53 -5.56 -24.69
N GLU A 85 -11.38 -4.82 -25.40
CA GLU A 85 -11.74 -3.44 -25.05
C GLU A 85 -13.10 -3.34 -24.34
N TYR A 86 -13.07 -2.84 -23.10
CA TYR A 86 -14.24 -2.57 -22.28
C TYR A 86 -14.52 -1.07 -22.23
N THR A 87 -15.69 -0.67 -22.73
CA THR A 87 -16.08 0.75 -22.76
C THR A 87 -17.09 1.08 -21.67
N MET A 88 -16.93 2.25 -21.07
CA MET A 88 -17.91 2.87 -20.18
C MET A 88 -18.40 4.17 -20.82
N ASN A 89 -19.71 4.31 -20.97
CA ASN A 89 -20.30 5.57 -21.38
C ASN A 89 -20.19 6.58 -20.24
N MET A 90 -19.53 7.70 -20.50
CA MET A 90 -19.41 8.80 -19.56
C MET A 90 -20.63 9.71 -19.65
N SER A 91 -20.89 10.50 -18.60
CA SER A 91 -21.98 11.50 -18.57
C SER A 91 -21.91 12.54 -19.70
N THR A 92 -20.75 12.67 -20.36
CA THR A 92 -20.44 13.70 -21.36
C THR A 92 -20.61 13.27 -22.83
N LYS A 93 -21.42 12.24 -23.14
CA LYS A 93 -21.53 11.60 -24.47
C LYS A 93 -20.20 11.00 -25.01
N ARG A 94 -19.13 11.00 -24.21
CA ARG A 94 -17.84 10.37 -24.52
C ARG A 94 -17.82 8.93 -24.03
N LYS A 95 -17.00 8.09 -24.67
CA LYS A 95 -16.71 6.73 -24.22
C LYS A 95 -15.32 6.71 -23.57
N ALA A 96 -15.23 6.12 -22.38
CA ALA A 96 -13.96 5.77 -21.77
C ALA A 96 -13.65 4.30 -22.11
N VAL A 97 -12.44 4.03 -22.60
CA VAL A 97 -11.93 2.67 -22.77
C VAL A 97 -11.15 2.30 -21.52
N SER A 98 -11.41 1.12 -20.98
CA SER A 98 -10.84 0.62 -19.73
C SER A 98 -10.00 -0.61 -19.99
N THR A 99 -8.90 -0.72 -19.25
CA THR A 99 -8.05 -1.93 -19.21
C THR A 99 -8.61 -3.00 -18.28
N LEU A 100 -9.66 -2.70 -17.50
CA LEU A 100 -10.25 -3.63 -16.55
C LEU A 100 -10.93 -4.78 -17.28
N LEU A 101 -10.62 -6.01 -16.85
CA LEU A 101 -11.25 -7.23 -17.33
C LEU A 101 -12.39 -7.61 -16.38
N PRO A 102 -13.66 -7.60 -16.82
CA PRO A 102 -14.81 -7.85 -15.95
C PRO A 102 -14.75 -9.19 -15.23
N TYR A 103 -14.21 -10.23 -15.84
CA TYR A 103 -14.08 -11.55 -15.19
C TYR A 103 -13.11 -11.50 -13.99
N LEU A 104 -11.96 -10.79 -14.11
CA LEU A 104 -11.03 -10.59 -13.00
C LEU A 104 -11.61 -9.64 -11.94
N GLN A 105 -12.27 -8.57 -12.37
CA GLN A 105 -12.93 -7.63 -11.46
C GLN A 105 -14.01 -8.32 -10.62
N ASN A 106 -14.85 -9.14 -11.26
CA ASN A 106 -15.89 -9.93 -10.59
C ASN A 106 -15.29 -10.98 -9.67
N ALA A 107 -14.21 -11.66 -10.07
CA ALA A 107 -13.50 -12.60 -9.22
C ALA A 107 -12.97 -11.91 -7.95
N ALA A 108 -12.35 -10.74 -8.06
CA ALA A 108 -11.86 -9.97 -6.92
C ALA A 108 -12.99 -9.59 -5.94
N VAL A 109 -14.13 -9.12 -6.44
CA VAL A 109 -15.29 -8.76 -5.60
C VAL A 109 -15.92 -10.01 -4.96
N LYS A 110 -16.03 -11.12 -5.70
CA LYS A 110 -16.57 -12.39 -5.19
C LYS A 110 -15.73 -12.93 -4.03
N LEU A 111 -14.39 -12.90 -4.15
CA LEU A 111 -13.47 -13.29 -3.07
C LEU A 111 -13.74 -12.49 -1.79
N PHE A 112 -14.04 -11.21 -1.91
CA PHE A 112 -14.37 -10.42 -0.74
C PHE A 112 -15.64 -10.98 -0.09
N GLN A 113 -16.72 -11.17 -0.85
CA GLN A 113 -18.00 -11.65 -0.30
C GLN A 113 -17.87 -13.02 0.37
N GLU A 114 -17.21 -13.98 -0.30
CA GLU A 114 -17.06 -15.36 0.14
C GLU A 114 -16.28 -15.46 1.48
N TYR A 115 -15.12 -14.81 1.56
CA TYR A 115 -14.25 -14.90 2.73
C TYR A 115 -14.61 -13.91 3.85
N LYS A 116 -15.64 -13.06 3.66
CA LYS A 116 -16.11 -12.06 4.65
C LYS A 116 -15.00 -11.19 5.25
N ILE A 117 -13.93 -10.93 4.48
CA ILE A 117 -12.74 -10.14 4.86
C ILE A 117 -13.10 -8.67 5.18
N PRO A 118 -12.93 -8.20 6.42
CA PRO A 118 -13.44 -6.90 6.84
C PRO A 118 -12.85 -5.70 6.10
N VAL A 119 -11.56 -5.77 5.77
CA VAL A 119 -10.81 -4.74 5.06
C VAL A 119 -9.85 -5.41 4.11
N VAL A 120 -9.96 -5.11 2.81
CA VAL A 120 -9.19 -5.78 1.75
C VAL A 120 -9.09 -4.87 0.53
N ALA A 121 -7.95 -4.95 -0.16
CA ALA A 121 -7.70 -4.32 -1.42
C ALA A 121 -6.97 -5.31 -2.32
N VAL A 122 -7.34 -5.37 -3.59
CA VAL A 122 -6.72 -6.21 -4.62
C VAL A 122 -6.51 -5.37 -5.86
N VAL A 123 -5.30 -5.46 -6.42
CA VAL A 123 -4.95 -4.90 -7.72
C VAL A 123 -4.31 -6.02 -8.53
N ALA A 124 -4.77 -6.21 -9.76
CA ALA A 124 -4.13 -7.08 -10.75
C ALA A 124 -3.59 -6.20 -11.88
N LEU A 125 -2.35 -6.45 -12.28
CA LEU A 125 -1.63 -5.68 -13.27
C LEU A 125 -1.16 -6.60 -14.40
N ASN A 126 -1.13 -6.08 -15.62
CA ASN A 126 -0.31 -6.65 -16.68
C ASN A 126 1.15 -6.30 -16.38
N ALA A 127 2.01 -7.30 -16.21
CA ALA A 127 3.39 -7.11 -15.76
C ALA A 127 4.25 -6.30 -16.74
N SER A 128 4.02 -6.45 -18.05
CA SER A 128 4.82 -5.80 -19.09
C SER A 128 4.39 -4.36 -19.36
N THR A 129 3.10 -4.06 -19.22
CA THR A 129 2.53 -2.76 -19.61
C THR A 129 2.12 -1.88 -18.43
N GLY A 130 2.01 -2.46 -17.22
CA GLY A 130 1.47 -1.77 -16.06
C GLY A 130 -0.05 -1.54 -16.11
N ALA A 131 -0.75 -2.01 -17.15
CA ALA A 131 -2.19 -1.86 -17.28
C ALA A 131 -2.94 -2.50 -16.10
N ILE A 132 -3.90 -1.79 -15.53
CA ILE A 132 -4.71 -2.28 -14.40
C ILE A 132 -5.80 -3.19 -14.96
N LEU A 133 -5.70 -4.49 -14.67
CA LEU A 133 -6.63 -5.52 -15.13
C LEU A 133 -7.80 -5.73 -14.17
N ALA A 134 -7.58 -5.52 -12.87
CA ALA A 134 -8.61 -5.46 -11.85
C ALA A 134 -8.17 -4.56 -10.71
N MET A 135 -9.10 -3.81 -10.12
CA MET A 135 -8.85 -2.98 -8.95
C MET A 135 -10.11 -2.95 -8.09
N ALA A 136 -10.06 -3.59 -6.93
CA ALA A 136 -11.21 -3.69 -6.04
C ALA A 136 -10.77 -3.49 -4.59
N SER A 137 -11.61 -2.85 -3.79
CA SER A 137 -11.41 -2.79 -2.34
C SER A 137 -12.72 -2.85 -1.57
N ARG A 138 -12.65 -3.32 -0.34
CA ARG A 138 -13.75 -3.30 0.63
C ARG A 138 -13.24 -2.89 2.00
N GLY A 139 -14.04 -2.12 2.72
CA GLY A 139 -13.75 -1.67 4.07
C GLY A 139 -13.63 -0.15 4.13
N GLU A 140 -13.88 0.42 5.32
CA GLU A 140 -13.74 1.86 5.51
C GLU A 140 -12.27 2.26 5.45
N ASN A 141 -11.97 3.29 4.65
CA ASN A 141 -10.71 4.01 4.74
C ASN A 141 -10.70 4.84 6.05
N PRO A 142 -9.81 4.54 7.01
CA PRO A 142 -9.75 5.24 8.30
C PRO A 142 -9.42 6.74 8.18
N LEU A 143 -8.91 7.21 7.03
CA LEU A 143 -8.64 8.63 6.81
C LEU A 143 -9.90 9.46 6.55
N LYS A 144 -11.10 8.84 6.51
CA LYS A 144 -12.45 9.45 6.39
C LYS A 144 -12.70 10.36 5.18
N HIS A 145 -11.66 10.80 4.49
CA HIS A 145 -11.69 11.49 3.22
C HIS A 145 -10.58 10.91 2.35
N SER A 146 -10.89 10.71 1.06
CA SER A 146 -9.90 10.52 -0.02
C SER A 146 -9.43 9.08 -0.28
N LEU A 147 -9.85 8.59 -1.45
CA LEU A 147 -9.35 7.44 -2.21
C LEU A 147 -9.76 6.03 -1.72
N PRO A 148 -10.05 5.10 -2.66
CA PRO A 148 -10.17 3.67 -2.38
C PRO A 148 -8.91 3.11 -1.68
N LEU A 149 -9.04 1.99 -0.95
CA LEU A 149 -7.91 1.37 -0.24
C LEU A 149 -6.78 0.94 -1.19
N THR A 150 -7.10 0.60 -2.45
CA THR A 150 -6.11 0.29 -3.50
C THR A 150 -5.22 1.47 -3.87
N LEU A 151 -5.63 2.70 -3.54
CA LEU A 151 -4.92 3.94 -3.85
C LEU A 151 -4.47 4.69 -2.58
N SER A 152 -4.47 4.00 -1.43
CA SER A 152 -4.16 4.60 -0.13
C SER A 152 -2.86 4.04 0.46
N SER A 153 -1.93 4.90 0.86
CA SER A 153 -0.65 4.55 1.50
C SER A 153 -0.78 4.31 3.01
N LEU A 154 -1.82 3.58 3.42
CA LEU A 154 -2.19 3.41 4.83
C LEU A 154 -1.48 2.29 5.57
N TYR A 155 -0.98 1.31 4.82
CA TYR A 155 -0.42 0.09 5.35
C TYR A 155 1.08 0.07 5.08
N PRO A 156 1.93 -0.15 6.09
CA PRO A 156 3.36 -0.30 5.86
C PRO A 156 3.62 -1.48 4.94
N ALA A 157 4.56 -1.32 4.00
CA ALA A 157 4.96 -2.36 3.06
C ALA A 157 5.49 -3.64 3.74
N ALA A 158 6.01 -3.51 4.97
CA ALA A 158 6.57 -4.60 5.75
C ALA A 158 7.55 -5.44 4.91
N SER A 159 7.46 -6.77 4.95
CA SER A 159 8.38 -7.65 4.22
C SER A 159 8.29 -7.57 2.70
N ILE A 160 7.30 -6.90 2.10
CA ILE A 160 7.27 -6.68 0.64
C ILE A 160 8.42 -5.75 0.23
N PHE A 161 8.81 -4.82 1.11
CA PHE A 161 9.94 -3.90 0.88
C PHE A 161 11.29 -4.62 0.70
N LYS A 162 11.39 -5.89 1.11
CA LYS A 162 12.58 -6.71 0.87
C LYS A 162 12.92 -6.87 -0.61
N ILE A 163 11.95 -6.73 -1.51
CA ILE A 163 12.20 -6.69 -2.96
C ILE A 163 13.09 -5.49 -3.31
N VAL A 164 12.82 -4.32 -2.72
CA VAL A 164 13.62 -3.10 -2.89
C VAL A 164 15.03 -3.32 -2.37
N THR A 165 15.16 -3.84 -1.13
CA THR A 165 16.45 -4.14 -0.51
C THR A 165 17.28 -5.14 -1.32
N LEU A 166 16.66 -6.22 -1.80
CA LEU A 166 17.35 -7.25 -2.59
C LEU A 166 17.78 -6.70 -3.95
N SER A 167 16.93 -5.91 -4.61
CA SER A 167 17.26 -5.29 -5.90
C SER A 167 18.47 -4.37 -5.77
N ALA A 168 18.50 -3.55 -4.71
CA ALA A 168 19.66 -2.70 -4.42
C ALA A 168 20.92 -3.53 -4.12
N ALA A 169 20.78 -4.60 -3.33
CA ALA A 169 21.91 -5.43 -2.94
C ALA A 169 22.58 -6.14 -4.12
N LEU A 170 21.78 -6.64 -5.06
CA LEU A 170 22.26 -7.32 -6.26
C LEU A 170 22.90 -6.34 -7.25
N GLU A 171 22.26 -5.19 -7.52
CA GLU A 171 22.80 -4.25 -8.50
C GLU A 171 24.09 -3.55 -8.01
N HIS A 172 24.19 -3.27 -6.72
CA HIS A 172 25.41 -2.73 -6.13
C HIS A 172 26.44 -3.83 -5.82
N GLU A 173 26.19 -5.07 -6.25
CA GLU A 173 27.08 -6.22 -6.09
C GLU A 173 27.52 -6.47 -4.63
N THR A 174 26.74 -6.00 -3.66
CA THR A 174 26.98 -6.24 -2.23
C THR A 174 26.65 -7.68 -1.85
N ILE A 175 25.95 -8.39 -2.75
CA ILE A 175 25.63 -9.80 -2.65
C ILE A 175 25.43 -10.41 -4.05
N GLN A 176 25.72 -11.70 -4.18
CA GLN A 176 25.44 -12.50 -5.37
C GLN A 176 24.25 -13.47 -5.11
N PRO A 177 23.50 -13.90 -6.14
CA PRO A 177 22.32 -14.76 -5.98
C PRO A 177 22.59 -16.10 -5.26
N ASP A 178 23.80 -16.63 -5.39
CA ASP A 178 24.27 -17.90 -4.83
C ASP A 178 24.95 -17.76 -3.46
N ASP A 179 25.12 -16.52 -2.97
CA ASP A 179 25.72 -16.28 -1.66
C ASP A 179 24.94 -16.94 -0.52
N ILE A 180 25.71 -17.38 0.48
CA ILE A 180 25.19 -17.99 1.70
C ILE A 180 25.28 -17.00 2.85
N LEU A 181 24.13 -16.64 3.39
CA LEU A 181 23.94 -15.70 4.48
C LEU A 181 23.78 -16.39 5.83
N LYS A 182 24.26 -15.74 6.89
CA LYS A 182 23.96 -16.15 8.27
C LYS A 182 22.50 -15.82 8.61
N ALA A 183 21.75 -16.84 9.03
CA ALA A 183 20.34 -16.73 9.41
C ALA A 183 20.15 -17.04 10.89
N THR A 184 20.39 -16.02 11.73
CA THR A 184 20.25 -16.11 13.18
C THR A 184 18.84 -15.74 13.64
N LYS A 185 18.47 -16.11 14.87
CA LYS A 185 17.18 -15.72 15.48
C LYS A 185 17.02 -14.21 15.63
N ARG A 186 18.12 -13.54 15.94
CA ARG A 186 18.19 -12.09 16.17
C ARG A 186 19.57 -11.56 15.83
N ILE A 187 19.64 -10.33 15.36
CA ILE A 187 20.87 -9.56 15.23
C ILE A 187 20.71 -8.22 15.94
N LYS A 188 21.82 -7.64 16.37
CA LYS A 188 21.83 -6.31 16.99
C LYS A 188 22.34 -5.31 15.95
N TYR A 189 21.58 -4.24 15.73
CA TYR A 189 21.96 -3.13 14.88
C TYR A 189 21.62 -1.83 15.60
N ASP A 190 22.59 -0.93 15.72
CA ASP A 190 22.43 0.36 16.40
C ASP A 190 21.72 0.25 17.76
N GLY A 191 22.25 -0.62 18.63
CA GLY A 191 21.68 -0.84 19.97
C GLY A 191 20.36 -1.64 20.01
N LYS A 192 19.67 -1.83 18.88
CA LYS A 192 18.34 -2.45 18.80
C LYS A 192 18.41 -3.88 18.28
N TRP A 193 17.54 -4.74 18.81
CA TRP A 193 17.39 -6.10 18.33
C TRP A 193 16.44 -6.18 17.14
N ILE A 194 16.91 -6.76 16.05
CA ILE A 194 16.10 -7.19 14.92
C ILE A 194 15.90 -8.69 15.04
N GLN A 195 14.65 -9.13 15.09
CA GLN A 195 14.28 -10.53 15.31
C GLN A 195 13.66 -11.14 14.05
N ASP A 196 14.04 -12.38 13.74
CA ASP A 196 13.37 -13.15 12.71
C ASP A 196 11.99 -13.62 13.18
N SER A 197 11.01 -13.54 12.28
CA SER A 197 9.60 -13.81 12.59
C SER A 197 9.33 -15.27 12.97
N SER A 198 10.14 -16.21 12.46
CA SER A 198 10.07 -17.62 12.86
C SER A 198 10.75 -17.89 14.20
N ASN A 199 11.57 -16.98 14.72
CA ASN A 199 12.40 -17.19 15.91
C ASN A 199 13.25 -18.49 15.86
N VAL A 200 13.56 -18.95 14.65
CA VAL A 200 14.37 -20.15 14.37
C VAL A 200 15.78 -19.71 14.02
N HIS A 201 16.78 -20.39 14.59
CA HIS A 201 18.15 -20.28 14.13
C HIS A 201 18.28 -21.24 12.95
N ARG A 202 18.44 -20.72 11.74
CA ARG A 202 18.58 -21.55 10.54
C ARG A 202 20.04 -21.86 10.21
N GLY A 203 20.97 -21.23 10.92
CA GLY A 203 22.40 -21.33 10.64
C GLY A 203 22.73 -20.53 9.39
N GLN A 204 22.63 -21.18 8.24
CA GLN A 204 22.93 -20.62 6.93
C GLN A 204 21.70 -20.65 6.02
N ILE A 205 21.61 -19.70 5.08
CA ILE A 205 20.54 -19.63 4.11
C ILE A 205 21.05 -18.98 2.82
N SER A 206 20.65 -19.49 1.65
CA SER A 206 20.94 -18.78 0.40
C SER A 206 20.15 -17.46 0.30
N VAL A 207 20.56 -16.54 -0.57
CA VAL A 207 19.81 -15.30 -0.86
C VAL A 207 18.36 -15.59 -1.26
N GLY A 208 18.16 -16.51 -2.20
CA GLY A 208 16.83 -16.97 -2.61
C GLY A 208 16.04 -17.58 -1.44
N GLY A 209 16.71 -18.36 -0.59
CA GLY A 209 16.11 -18.91 0.63
C GLY A 209 15.69 -17.83 1.63
N ALA A 210 16.50 -16.77 1.80
CA ALA A 210 16.21 -15.65 2.68
C ALA A 210 14.95 -14.92 2.23
N LEU A 211 14.79 -14.70 0.92
CA LEU A 211 13.58 -14.10 0.33
C LEU A 211 12.38 -15.02 0.53
N ALA A 212 12.50 -16.30 0.15
CA ALA A 212 11.42 -17.29 0.23
C ALA A 212 10.91 -17.52 1.65
N LYS A 213 11.81 -17.47 2.65
CA LYS A 213 11.46 -17.61 4.08
C LYS A 213 11.23 -16.27 4.77
N SER A 214 11.36 -15.16 4.05
CA SER A 214 11.29 -13.81 4.58
C SER A 214 12.13 -13.64 5.87
N CYS A 215 13.38 -14.09 5.84
CA CYS A 215 14.27 -14.04 7.00
C CYS A 215 14.65 -12.59 7.33
N ASN A 216 14.25 -12.06 8.49
CA ASN A 216 14.51 -10.64 8.80
C ASN A 216 15.97 -10.34 9.09
N THR A 217 16.70 -11.27 9.72
CA THR A 217 18.10 -11.06 10.10
C THR A 217 19.02 -11.04 8.88
N ALA A 218 18.81 -11.94 7.92
CA ALA A 218 19.50 -11.92 6.63
C ALA A 218 19.22 -10.61 5.86
N PHE A 219 17.96 -10.17 5.78
CA PHE A 219 17.60 -8.93 5.09
C PHE A 219 18.10 -7.67 5.79
N ALA A 220 18.19 -7.67 7.11
CA ALA A 220 18.79 -6.57 7.84
C ALA A 220 20.30 -6.50 7.59
N ALA A 221 21.00 -7.64 7.47
CA ALA A 221 22.40 -7.65 7.07
C ALA A 221 22.59 -7.10 5.64
N MET A 222 21.75 -7.54 4.68
CA MET A 222 21.76 -7.00 3.31
C MET A 222 21.50 -5.49 3.29
N ALA A 223 20.51 -5.00 4.04
CA ALA A 223 20.22 -3.57 4.13
C ALA A 223 21.40 -2.75 4.68
N VAL A 224 22.16 -3.29 5.63
CA VAL A 224 23.37 -2.65 6.17
C VAL A 224 24.49 -2.63 5.13
N ALA A 225 24.68 -3.73 4.38
CA ALA A 225 25.68 -3.81 3.33
C ALA A 225 25.39 -2.83 2.17
N VAL A 226 24.11 -2.69 1.79
CA VAL A 226 23.66 -1.71 0.79
C VAL A 226 23.83 -0.27 1.28
N GLY A 227 23.54 0.00 2.55
CA GLY A 227 23.61 1.35 3.12
C GLY A 227 22.38 2.21 2.80
N TYR A 228 22.17 3.25 3.62
CA TYR A 228 20.97 4.10 3.57
C TYR A 228 20.79 4.84 2.23
N PRO A 229 21.82 5.50 1.64
CA PRO A 229 21.63 6.28 0.41
C PRO A 229 21.13 5.43 -0.76
N HIS A 230 21.68 4.23 -0.94
CA HIS A 230 21.24 3.31 -1.99
C HIS A 230 19.85 2.72 -1.71
N LEU A 231 19.50 2.46 -0.45
CA LEU A 231 18.13 2.06 -0.11
C LEU A 231 17.11 3.16 -0.39
N GLU A 232 17.45 4.43 -0.15
CA GLU A 232 16.61 5.58 -0.44
C GLU A 232 16.43 5.79 -1.95
N GLU A 233 17.53 5.71 -2.71
CA GLU A 233 17.52 5.74 -4.18
C GLU A 233 16.62 4.65 -4.75
N TYR A 234 16.79 3.39 -4.32
CA TYR A 234 15.98 2.28 -4.80
C TYR A 234 14.52 2.40 -4.36
N ALA A 235 14.24 2.89 -3.15
CA ALA A 235 12.87 3.16 -2.73
C ALA A 235 12.20 4.17 -3.67
N ALA A 236 12.90 5.22 -4.09
CA ALA A 236 12.40 6.19 -5.06
C ALA A 236 12.19 5.56 -6.45
N ARG A 237 13.12 4.74 -6.94
CA ARG A 237 13.00 4.01 -8.22
C ARG A 237 11.79 3.07 -8.25
N PHE A 238 11.42 2.49 -7.10
CA PHE A 238 10.21 1.67 -6.94
C PHE A 238 8.94 2.47 -6.59
N GLY A 239 9.01 3.79 -6.45
CA GLY A 239 7.87 4.68 -6.20
C GLY A 239 7.35 4.71 -4.75
N PHE A 240 8.19 4.42 -3.75
CA PHE A 240 7.81 4.42 -2.33
C PHE A 240 7.83 5.79 -1.62
N ASN A 241 8.49 6.79 -2.20
CA ASN A 241 8.68 8.13 -1.62
C ASN A 241 8.04 9.22 -2.49
#